data_AF-A0A853FN89-F1
#
_entry.id   AF-A0A853FN89-F1
#
_cell.length_a   1.000
_cell.length_b   1.000
_cell.length_c   1.000
_cell.angle_alpha   90.00
_cell.angle_beta   90.00
_cell.angle_gamma   90.00
#
_symmetry.space_group_name_H-M   'P 1'
#
loop_
_entity.id
_entity.type
_entity.pdbx_description
1 polymer ?
#
loop_
_entity_poly.entity_id
_entity_poly.type
_entity_poly.pdbx_seq_one_letter_code
_entity_poly.pdbx_strand_id
1 'polypeptide(L)'
;MRMKQQAVIFMACGTLLSGPGCSAQVSDEQRFVADMIRRIKQRLPDVDVVRRDDPLSILLKRSGLPETTLNFGSVYRFCGQVSARECRKMREEFLETVLRVPPMPTAASLRIAVRDAQYVRHASKIVSEPIGEDLFAVLVSDAPDSIATVTPDTLPALGLTRDQAWTRAWQQTRAGLPGLPDGASLARSAVFYTEQDYLATLLADTQAWRAIDDAAGPSLLVTVVADSSVFIARMPDGPGLEQFKQTVREDCASQPRCISPNVYRFREGRWVISR
;
A
#
# COMPACT_ATOMS: atom_id res chain seq x y z
N MET A 1 -66.57 50.70 -23.78
CA MET A 1 -67.39 49.50 -24.03
C MET A 1 -66.49 48.48 -24.72
N ARG A 2 -66.27 47.24 -24.28
CA ARG A 2 -67.06 46.32 -23.45
C ARG A 2 -66.16 45.58 -22.45
N MET A 3 -66.56 45.61 -21.18
CA MET A 3 -66.23 44.65 -20.15
C MET A 3 -66.74 43.26 -20.56
N LYS A 4 -66.03 42.18 -20.17
CA LYS A 4 -66.66 40.91 -19.78
C LYS A 4 -65.83 40.23 -18.69
N GLN A 5 -66.48 40.10 -17.54
CA GLN A 5 -66.14 39.22 -16.41
C GLN A 5 -66.21 37.75 -16.81
N GLN A 6 -65.47 36.89 -16.10
CA GLN A 6 -65.73 35.47 -15.76
C GLN A 6 -64.38 34.84 -15.36
N ALA A 7 -64.24 33.91 -14.42
CA ALA A 7 -65.05 33.36 -13.35
C ALA A 7 -64.01 32.67 -12.42
N VAL A 8 -64.17 32.80 -11.12
CA VAL A 8 -63.30 32.16 -10.12
C VAL A 8 -63.71 30.69 -10.00
N ILE A 9 -62.80 29.77 -10.32
CA ILE A 9 -62.94 28.35 -10.00
C ILE A 9 -61.93 28.04 -8.89
N PHE A 10 -62.44 27.78 -7.69
CA PHE A 10 -61.68 27.19 -6.58
C PHE A 10 -61.42 25.72 -6.90
N MET A 11 -60.18 25.40 -7.26
CA MET A 11 -59.71 24.02 -7.38
C MET A 11 -59.11 23.60 -6.03
N ALA A 12 -59.80 22.71 -5.33
CA ALA A 12 -59.31 22.07 -4.12
C ALA A 12 -58.07 21.23 -4.45
N CYS A 13 -56.89 21.75 -4.12
CA CYS A 13 -55.62 21.07 -4.28
C CYS A 13 -55.45 20.05 -3.14
N GLY A 14 -55.80 18.79 -3.42
CA GLY A 14 -55.45 17.67 -2.56
C GLY A 14 -53.93 17.50 -2.52
N THR A 15 -53.32 17.90 -1.42
CA THR A 15 -51.88 17.77 -1.17
C THR A 15 -51.56 16.32 -0.83
N LEU A 16 -51.18 15.54 -1.83
CA LEU A 16 -50.46 14.29 -1.64
C LEU A 16 -49.06 14.64 -1.10
N LEU A 17 -48.84 14.34 0.18
CA LEU A 17 -47.53 14.39 0.84
C LEU A 17 -46.63 13.30 0.25
N SER A 18 -46.06 13.56 -0.92
CA SER A 18 -44.91 12.82 -1.43
C SER A 18 -43.68 13.26 -0.64
N GLY A 19 -43.46 12.62 0.51
CA GLY A 19 -42.21 12.76 1.24
C GLY A 19 -41.05 12.38 0.30
N PRO A 20 -40.02 13.23 0.13
CA PRO A 20 -38.83 12.84 -0.62
C PRO A 20 -38.15 11.71 0.14
N GLY A 21 -38.39 10.48 -0.30
CA GLY A 21 -37.61 9.34 0.16
C GLY A 21 -36.15 9.61 -0.19
N CYS A 22 -35.33 9.88 0.82
CA CYS A 22 -33.88 9.85 0.70
C CYS A 22 -33.48 8.44 0.27
N SER A 23 -33.38 8.21 -1.04
CA SER A 23 -32.61 7.11 -1.57
C SER A 23 -31.16 7.39 -1.19
N ALA A 24 -30.66 6.70 -0.15
CA ALA A 24 -29.27 6.77 0.23
C ALA A 24 -28.43 6.38 -1.00
N GLN A 25 -27.76 7.36 -1.60
CA GLN A 25 -26.96 7.16 -2.80
C GLN A 25 -25.76 6.29 -2.42
N VAL A 26 -25.73 5.07 -2.96
CA VAL A 26 -24.61 4.14 -2.77
C VAL A 26 -23.33 4.82 -3.28
N SER A 27 -22.28 4.86 -2.48
CA SER A 27 -21.01 5.46 -2.88
C SER A 27 -20.31 4.62 -3.95
N ASP A 28 -19.40 5.24 -4.71
CA ASP A 28 -18.57 4.52 -5.69
C ASP A 28 -17.72 3.42 -5.04
N GLU A 29 -17.18 3.67 -3.85
CA GLU A 29 -16.45 2.69 -3.04
C GLU A 29 -17.33 1.48 -2.69
N GLN A 30 -18.56 1.73 -2.26
CA GLN A 30 -19.50 0.65 -1.93
C GLN A 30 -19.85 -0.21 -3.14
N ARG A 31 -20.01 0.41 -4.33
CA ARG A 31 -20.21 -0.31 -5.60
C ARG A 31 -18.97 -1.14 -5.96
N PHE A 32 -17.78 -0.55 -5.82
CA PHE A 32 -16.51 -1.22 -6.08
C PHE A 32 -16.35 -2.47 -5.20
N VAL A 33 -16.53 -2.33 -3.89
CA VAL A 33 -16.39 -3.45 -2.95
C VAL A 33 -17.46 -4.50 -3.17
N ALA A 34 -18.70 -4.12 -3.50
CA ALA A 34 -19.74 -5.09 -3.86
C ALA A 34 -19.35 -5.93 -5.09
N ASP A 35 -18.74 -5.33 -6.11
CA ASP A 35 -18.19 -6.05 -7.27
C ASP A 35 -17.09 -7.04 -6.86
N MET A 36 -16.13 -6.59 -6.04
CA MET A 36 -15.04 -7.44 -5.55
C MET A 36 -15.56 -8.61 -4.71
N ILE A 37 -16.49 -8.39 -3.78
CA ILE A 37 -17.13 -9.44 -2.96
C ILE A 37 -17.82 -10.46 -3.86
N ARG A 38 -18.57 -10.01 -4.86
CA ARG A 38 -19.24 -10.90 -5.83
C ARG A 38 -18.23 -11.80 -6.54
N ARG A 39 -17.12 -11.25 -7.02
CA ARG A 39 -16.05 -12.00 -7.71
C ARG A 39 -15.36 -12.98 -6.78
N ILE A 40 -15.15 -12.61 -5.51
CA ILE A 40 -14.60 -13.51 -4.49
C ILE A 40 -15.53 -14.69 -4.27
N LYS A 41 -16.84 -14.45 -4.06
CA LYS A 41 -17.83 -15.52 -3.86
C LYS A 41 -17.98 -16.44 -5.09
N GLN A 42 -17.78 -15.91 -6.30
CA GLN A 42 -17.76 -16.74 -7.52
C GLN A 42 -16.56 -17.71 -7.55
N ARG A 43 -15.40 -17.30 -7.02
CA ARG A 43 -14.19 -18.13 -6.97
C ARG A 43 -14.14 -19.05 -5.75
N LEU A 44 -14.76 -18.63 -4.65
CA LEU A 44 -14.77 -19.32 -3.37
C LEU A 44 -16.21 -19.36 -2.85
N PRO A 45 -17.05 -20.31 -3.30
CA PRO A 45 -18.47 -20.36 -2.94
C PRO A 45 -18.73 -20.47 -1.43
N ASP A 46 -17.83 -21.13 -0.69
CA ASP A 46 -17.95 -21.41 0.75
C ASP A 46 -17.30 -20.35 1.66
N VAL A 47 -16.86 -19.22 1.11
CA VAL A 47 -16.24 -18.15 1.91
C VAL A 47 -17.29 -17.27 2.58
N ASP A 48 -17.15 -17.06 3.89
CA ASP A 48 -17.86 -16.00 4.58
C ASP A 48 -17.10 -14.68 4.43
N VAL A 49 -17.83 -13.61 4.11
CA VAL A 49 -17.27 -12.30 3.81
C VAL A 49 -17.93 -11.26 4.70
N VAL A 50 -17.17 -10.73 5.64
CA VAL A 50 -17.62 -9.73 6.61
C VAL A 50 -17.03 -8.37 6.24
N ARG A 51 -17.87 -7.34 6.13
CA ARG A 51 -17.39 -5.96 5.93
C ARG A 51 -16.70 -5.44 7.20
N ARG A 52 -15.68 -4.61 7.02
CA ARG A 52 -14.98 -3.91 8.11
C ARG A 52 -15.46 -2.45 8.18
N ASP A 53 -14.99 -1.75 9.22
CA ASP A 53 -15.29 -0.33 9.42
C ASP A 53 -14.69 0.55 8.32
N ASP A 54 -13.53 0.15 7.78
CA ASP A 54 -12.97 0.72 6.56
C ASP A 54 -13.81 0.29 5.34
N PRO A 55 -14.41 1.25 4.58
CA PRO A 55 -15.27 0.97 3.44
C PRO A 55 -14.63 0.12 2.36
N LEU A 56 -13.31 0.15 2.23
CA LEU A 56 -12.54 -0.59 1.22
C LEU A 56 -11.91 -1.88 1.78
N SER A 57 -12.30 -2.31 2.98
CA SER A 57 -11.77 -3.52 3.62
C SER A 57 -12.85 -4.57 3.91
N ILE A 58 -12.47 -5.84 3.74
CA ILE A 58 -13.29 -7.01 4.10
C ILE A 58 -12.47 -8.04 4.86
N LEU A 59 -13.14 -8.87 5.67
CA LEU A 59 -12.59 -10.04 6.31
C LEU A 59 -13.14 -11.29 5.63
N LEU A 60 -12.24 -12.16 5.19
CA LEU A 60 -12.56 -13.47 4.64
C LEU A 60 -12.41 -14.53 5.74
N LYS A 61 -13.44 -15.35 5.91
CA LYS A 61 -13.41 -16.53 6.78
C LYS A 61 -13.63 -17.78 5.94
N ARG A 62 -12.67 -18.71 6.02
CA ARG A 62 -12.69 -19.98 5.30
C ARG A 62 -12.45 -21.10 6.31
N SER A 63 -13.18 -22.20 6.17
CA SER A 63 -12.97 -23.36 7.04
C SER A 63 -11.53 -23.86 6.92
N GLY A 64 -10.87 -24.08 8.07
CA GLY A 64 -9.50 -24.60 8.12
C GLY A 64 -8.39 -23.62 7.73
N LEU A 65 -8.70 -22.36 7.45
CA LEU A 65 -7.71 -21.33 7.11
C LEU A 65 -7.79 -20.15 8.07
N PRO A 66 -6.68 -19.45 8.34
CA PRO A 66 -6.69 -18.20 9.09
C PRO A 66 -7.63 -17.16 8.46
N GLU A 67 -8.32 -16.39 9.30
CA GLU A 67 -9.10 -15.25 8.84
C GLU A 67 -8.16 -14.26 8.12
N THR A 68 -8.57 -13.78 6.95
CA THR A 68 -7.73 -12.94 6.08
C THR A 68 -8.43 -11.62 5.81
N THR A 69 -7.80 -10.50 6.19
CA THR A 69 -8.31 -9.17 5.84
C THR A 69 -7.79 -8.79 4.45
N LEU A 70 -8.70 -8.41 3.55
CA LEU A 70 -8.36 -7.82 2.25
C LEU A 70 -8.69 -6.34 2.26
N ASN A 71 -7.71 -5.51 1.88
CA ASN A 71 -7.89 -4.08 1.65
C ASN A 71 -7.81 -3.79 0.15
N PHE A 72 -8.81 -3.08 -0.37
CA PHE A 72 -8.92 -2.74 -1.79
C PHE A 72 -8.48 -1.31 -2.13
N GLY A 73 -7.93 -0.57 -1.16
CA GLY A 73 -7.62 0.86 -1.29
C GLY A 73 -6.68 1.18 -2.45
N SER A 74 -5.61 0.40 -2.64
CA SER A 74 -4.67 0.61 -3.74
C SER A 74 -5.30 0.34 -5.10
N VAL A 75 -6.02 -0.79 -5.23
CA VAL A 75 -6.72 -1.18 -6.47
C VAL A 75 -7.80 -0.15 -6.82
N TYR A 76 -8.55 0.33 -5.83
CA TYR A 76 -9.58 1.34 -6.02
C TYR A 76 -8.98 2.66 -6.53
N ARG A 77 -7.91 3.17 -5.88
CA ARG A 77 -7.22 4.39 -6.32
C ARG A 77 -6.65 4.25 -7.74
N PHE A 78 -5.95 3.15 -8.02
CA PHE A 78 -5.41 2.85 -9.34
C PHE A 78 -6.51 2.85 -10.41
N CYS A 79 -7.63 2.18 -10.14
CA CYS A 79 -8.79 2.14 -11.03
C CYS A 79 -9.40 3.51 -11.33
N GLY A 80 -9.24 4.50 -10.43
CA GLY A 80 -9.68 5.88 -10.66
C GLY A 80 -8.81 6.67 -11.64
N GLN A 81 -7.63 6.16 -11.98
CA GLN A 81 -6.63 6.86 -12.80
C GLN A 81 -6.41 6.24 -14.18
N VAL A 82 -6.93 5.05 -14.41
CA VAL A 82 -6.65 4.23 -15.61
C VAL A 82 -7.91 3.90 -16.40
N SER A 83 -7.75 3.32 -17.58
CA SER A 83 -8.89 2.90 -18.40
C SER A 83 -9.68 1.78 -17.72
N ALA A 84 -10.96 1.63 -18.10
CA ALA A 84 -11.81 0.54 -17.61
C ALA A 84 -11.23 -0.86 -17.92
N ARG A 85 -10.46 -0.99 -19.01
CA ARG A 85 -9.79 -2.25 -19.37
C ARG A 85 -8.65 -2.57 -18.41
N GLU A 86 -7.80 -1.60 -18.12
CA GLU A 86 -6.67 -1.75 -17.19
C GLU A 86 -7.16 -2.01 -15.77
N CYS A 87 -8.18 -1.28 -15.33
CA CYS A 87 -8.81 -1.51 -14.04
C CYS A 87 -9.38 -2.94 -13.92
N ARG A 88 -10.06 -3.46 -14.96
CA ARG A 88 -10.53 -4.85 -14.97
C ARG A 88 -9.38 -5.84 -14.82
N LYS A 89 -8.31 -5.67 -15.62
CA LYS A 89 -7.12 -6.53 -15.55
C LYS A 89 -6.52 -6.53 -14.14
N MET A 90 -6.29 -5.35 -13.57
CA MET A 90 -5.74 -5.20 -12.21
C MET A 90 -6.62 -5.87 -11.13
N ARG A 91 -7.95 -5.77 -11.23
CA ARG A 91 -8.86 -6.46 -10.28
C ARG A 91 -8.71 -7.98 -10.34
N GLU A 92 -8.57 -8.56 -11.54
CA GLU A 92 -8.40 -10.01 -11.67
C GLU A 92 -7.04 -10.44 -11.12
N GLU A 93 -5.95 -9.79 -11.51
CA GLU A 93 -4.60 -10.09 -11.03
C GLU A 93 -4.50 -9.96 -9.50
N PHE A 94 -5.15 -8.92 -8.94
CA PHE A 94 -5.25 -8.75 -7.50
C PHE A 94 -5.95 -9.96 -6.85
N LEU A 95 -7.13 -10.35 -7.33
CA LEU A 95 -7.89 -11.47 -6.77
C LEU A 95 -7.18 -12.81 -6.94
N GLU A 96 -6.52 -13.05 -8.07
CA GLU A 96 -5.68 -14.23 -8.29
C GLU A 96 -4.54 -14.32 -7.26
N THR A 97 -3.95 -13.17 -6.92
CA THR A 97 -2.88 -13.09 -5.93
C THR A 97 -3.42 -13.32 -4.51
N VAL A 98 -4.43 -12.55 -4.09
CA VAL A 98 -4.82 -12.51 -2.66
C VAL A 98 -5.72 -13.66 -2.22
N LEU A 99 -6.35 -14.37 -3.15
CA LEU A 99 -7.17 -15.55 -2.81
C LEU A 99 -6.36 -16.84 -2.74
N ARG A 100 -5.14 -16.84 -3.27
CA ARG A 100 -4.21 -17.97 -3.16
C ARG A 100 -3.86 -18.21 -1.70
N VAL A 101 -3.80 -19.48 -1.31
CA VAL A 101 -3.26 -19.86 0.00
C VAL A 101 -1.74 -19.86 -0.15
N PRO A 102 -1.02 -18.96 0.53
CA PRO A 102 0.43 -18.96 0.47
C PRO A 102 0.96 -20.27 1.08
N PRO A 103 2.08 -20.81 0.56
CA PRO A 103 2.71 -21.96 1.17
C PRO A 103 3.17 -21.63 2.59
N MET A 104 3.28 -22.67 3.42
CA MET A 104 3.83 -22.50 4.76
C MET A 104 5.25 -21.91 4.68
N PRO A 105 5.57 -20.88 5.50
CA PRO A 105 6.93 -20.37 5.55
C PRO A 105 7.95 -21.45 5.85
N THR A 106 9.15 -21.27 5.34
CA THR A 106 10.33 -22.06 5.67
C THR A 106 11.43 -21.13 6.14
N ALA A 107 12.44 -21.64 6.83
CA ALA A 107 13.60 -20.81 7.19
C ALA A 107 14.31 -20.22 5.96
N ALA A 108 14.27 -20.89 4.79
CA ALA A 108 14.93 -20.44 3.57
C ALA A 108 14.15 -19.35 2.81
N SER A 109 12.84 -19.24 3.06
CA SER A 109 11.97 -18.25 2.42
C SER A 109 11.91 -16.92 3.16
N LEU A 110 12.54 -16.78 4.33
CA LEU A 110 12.43 -15.56 5.12
C LEU A 110 13.13 -14.38 4.42
N ARG A 111 12.45 -13.23 4.33
CA ARG A 111 13.00 -11.98 3.78
C ARG A 111 12.58 -10.81 4.63
N ILE A 112 13.33 -9.71 4.53
CA ILE A 112 12.90 -8.40 5.00
C ILE A 112 12.37 -7.60 3.81
N ALA A 113 11.19 -7.03 3.98
CA ALA A 113 10.58 -6.08 3.05
C ALA A 113 10.34 -4.75 3.77
N VAL A 114 10.28 -3.64 3.02
CA VAL A 114 9.94 -2.33 3.58
C VAL A 114 8.49 -1.97 3.24
N ARG A 115 7.74 -1.52 4.23
CA ARG A 115 6.33 -1.16 4.12
C ARG A 115 6.05 0.13 4.87
N ASP A 116 4.98 0.82 4.48
CA ASP A 116 4.57 2.04 5.17
C ASP A 116 3.77 1.73 6.45
N ALA A 117 3.52 2.79 7.21
CA ALA A 117 2.72 2.73 8.43
C ALA A 117 1.30 2.26 8.16
N GLN A 118 0.73 2.55 6.98
CA GLN A 118 -0.61 2.09 6.63
C GLN A 118 -0.64 0.57 6.54
N TYR A 119 0.28 -0.04 5.81
CA TYR A 119 0.38 -1.49 5.71
C TYR A 119 0.49 -2.15 7.10
N VAL A 120 1.41 -1.65 7.93
CA VAL A 120 1.64 -2.20 9.29
C VAL A 120 0.40 -2.09 10.17
N ARG A 121 -0.39 -1.00 10.07
CA ARG A 121 -1.65 -0.86 10.81
C ARG A 121 -2.72 -1.88 10.39
N HIS A 122 -2.78 -2.22 9.09
CA HIS A 122 -3.78 -3.15 8.58
C HIS A 122 -3.37 -4.62 8.76
N ALA A 123 -2.07 -4.90 8.75
CA ALA A 123 -1.54 -6.23 8.95
C ALA A 123 -1.47 -6.54 10.45
N SER A 124 -2.44 -7.30 10.96
CA SER A 124 -2.47 -7.70 12.37
C SER A 124 -1.33 -8.68 12.70
N LYS A 125 -0.68 -8.50 13.85
CA LYS A 125 0.30 -9.43 14.41
C LYS A 125 1.48 -9.74 13.48
N ILE A 126 2.11 -8.71 12.92
CA ILE A 126 3.30 -8.89 12.09
C ILE A 126 4.57 -8.68 12.91
N VAL A 127 5.68 -9.27 12.46
CA VAL A 127 7.02 -8.97 12.99
C VAL A 127 7.60 -7.80 12.19
N SER A 128 7.73 -6.64 12.81
CA SER A 128 8.24 -5.43 12.16
C SER A 128 9.11 -4.58 13.09
N GLU A 129 9.91 -3.68 12.49
CA GLU A 129 10.74 -2.69 13.16
C GLU A 129 10.63 -1.33 12.44
N PRO A 130 10.49 -0.21 13.17
CA PRO A 130 10.48 1.12 12.55
C PRO A 130 11.88 1.46 12.03
N ILE A 131 11.95 1.93 10.78
CA ILE A 131 13.19 2.45 10.16
C ILE A 131 13.08 3.94 9.84
N GLY A 132 11.88 4.52 10.01
CA GLY A 132 11.61 5.93 9.75
C GLY A 132 10.34 6.43 10.45
N GLU A 133 9.90 7.63 10.07
CA GLU A 133 8.67 8.27 10.55
C GLU A 133 7.42 7.46 10.19
N ASP A 134 7.35 6.93 8.97
CA ASP A 134 6.26 6.10 8.50
C ASP A 134 6.73 4.85 7.73
N LEU A 135 8.02 4.51 7.79
CA LEU A 135 8.59 3.32 7.16
C LEU A 135 8.96 2.26 8.19
N PHE A 136 8.66 1.01 7.85
CA PHE A 136 8.92 -0.16 8.66
C PHE A 136 9.60 -1.25 7.84
N ALA A 137 10.61 -1.89 8.42
CA ALA A 137 11.06 -3.20 7.98
C ALA A 137 10.09 -4.27 8.51
N VAL A 138 9.75 -5.25 7.68
CA VAL A 138 8.76 -6.28 7.98
C VAL A 138 9.31 -7.64 7.57
N LEU A 139 9.14 -8.64 8.45
CA LEU A 139 9.47 -10.03 8.16
C LEU A 139 8.40 -10.66 7.26
N VAL A 140 8.83 -11.18 6.11
CA VAL A 140 7.97 -11.86 5.15
C VAL A 140 8.54 -13.23 4.79
N SER A 141 7.69 -14.08 4.22
CA SER A 141 8.05 -15.33 3.58
C SER A 141 7.86 -15.17 2.09
N ASP A 142 8.93 -15.40 1.35
CA ASP A 142 9.04 -15.28 -0.09
C ASP A 142 9.07 -16.66 -0.74
N ALA A 143 7.96 -17.02 -1.36
CA ALA A 143 7.82 -18.24 -2.14
C ALA A 143 7.78 -17.88 -3.64
N PRO A 144 8.06 -18.84 -4.54
CA PRO A 144 8.20 -18.57 -5.98
C PRO A 144 7.03 -17.80 -6.62
N ASP A 145 5.84 -17.88 -6.03
CA ASP A 145 4.60 -17.38 -6.60
C ASP A 145 3.77 -16.51 -5.62
N SER A 146 4.31 -16.21 -4.43
CA SER A 146 3.62 -15.48 -3.38
C SER A 146 4.57 -14.93 -2.30
N ILE A 147 4.25 -13.75 -1.78
CA ILE A 147 4.88 -13.17 -0.60
C ILE A 147 3.82 -13.06 0.49
N ALA A 148 4.10 -13.63 1.66
CA ALA A 148 3.20 -13.62 2.81
C ALA A 148 3.88 -13.03 4.04
N THR A 149 3.13 -12.30 4.86
CA THR A 149 3.69 -11.77 6.10
C THR A 149 3.93 -12.88 7.13
N VAL A 150 5.05 -12.81 7.83
CA VAL A 150 5.34 -13.73 8.94
C VAL A 150 4.83 -13.13 10.23
N THR A 151 4.01 -13.89 10.94
CA THR A 151 3.48 -13.51 12.26
C THR A 151 4.31 -14.16 13.37
N PRO A 152 4.28 -13.62 14.61
CA PRO A 152 4.92 -14.26 15.76
C PRO A 152 4.51 -15.72 15.96
N ASP A 153 3.24 -16.05 15.68
CA ASP A 153 2.69 -17.40 15.86
C ASP A 153 3.30 -18.43 14.88
N THR A 154 3.86 -17.98 13.76
CA THR A 154 4.52 -18.86 12.78
C THR A 154 5.95 -19.21 13.17
N LEU A 155 6.63 -18.39 13.97
CA LEU A 155 8.05 -18.58 14.32
C LEU A 155 8.34 -19.88 15.10
N PRO A 156 7.51 -20.30 16.08
CA PRO A 156 7.70 -21.58 16.76
C PRO A 156 7.68 -22.78 15.82
N ALA A 157 6.81 -22.77 14.80
CA ALA A 157 6.74 -23.85 13.80
C ALA A 157 8.01 -23.92 12.93
N LEU A 158 8.76 -22.83 12.82
CA LEU A 158 10.07 -22.78 12.16
C LEU A 158 11.23 -23.16 13.10
N GLY A 159 10.96 -23.33 14.40
CA GLY A 159 11.98 -23.51 15.42
C GLY A 159 12.89 -22.29 15.58
N LEU A 160 12.37 -21.07 15.32
CA LEU A 160 13.13 -19.83 15.37
C LEU A 160 12.56 -18.88 16.43
N THR A 161 13.44 -18.16 17.12
CA THR A 161 13.07 -16.95 17.83
C THR A 161 12.89 -15.79 16.85
N ARG A 162 12.28 -14.69 17.32
CA ARG A 162 12.17 -13.44 16.54
C ARG A 162 13.54 -12.99 16.00
N ASP A 163 14.54 -12.89 16.86
CA ASP A 163 15.86 -12.36 16.50
C ASP A 163 16.60 -13.27 15.51
N GLN A 164 16.48 -14.59 15.68
CA GLN A 164 17.03 -15.56 14.73
C GLN A 164 16.37 -15.47 13.36
N ALA A 165 15.04 -15.35 13.32
CA ALA A 165 14.29 -15.18 12.09
C ALA A 165 14.66 -13.87 11.39
N TRP A 166 14.73 -12.77 12.14
CA TRP A 166 15.11 -11.45 11.63
C TRP A 166 16.52 -11.44 11.05
N THR A 167 17.50 -11.95 11.81
CA THR A 167 18.91 -12.04 11.37
C THR A 167 19.04 -12.85 10.08
N ARG A 168 18.37 -14.01 10.03
CA ARG A 168 18.38 -14.87 8.83
C ARG A 168 17.73 -14.20 7.64
N ALA A 169 16.56 -13.59 7.82
CA ALA A 169 15.85 -12.88 6.77
C ALA A 169 16.69 -11.73 6.21
N TRP A 170 17.34 -10.97 7.10
CA TRP A 170 18.23 -9.88 6.71
C TRP A 170 19.41 -10.37 5.88
N GLN A 171 20.09 -11.43 6.32
CA GLN A 171 21.19 -12.05 5.57
C GLN A 171 20.75 -12.52 4.18
N GLN A 172 19.60 -13.19 4.10
CA GLN A 172 19.06 -13.72 2.84
C GLN A 172 18.64 -12.60 1.88
N THR A 173 17.95 -11.56 2.36
CA THR A 173 17.60 -10.41 1.53
C THR A 173 18.86 -9.68 1.04
N ARG A 174 19.79 -9.37 1.95
CA ARG A 174 21.01 -8.62 1.62
C ARG A 174 21.91 -9.32 0.61
N ALA A 175 21.93 -10.65 0.59
CA ALA A 175 22.71 -11.42 -0.37
C ALA A 175 22.31 -11.16 -1.83
N GLY A 176 21.06 -10.75 -2.07
CA GLY A 176 20.58 -10.38 -3.40
C GLY A 176 20.81 -8.91 -3.74
N LEU A 177 20.76 -8.01 -2.75
CA LEU A 177 20.69 -6.56 -2.97
C LEU A 177 21.97 -5.96 -3.55
N PRO A 178 21.86 -4.87 -4.34
CA PRO A 178 23.03 -4.12 -4.78
C PRO A 178 23.68 -3.42 -3.57
N GLY A 179 24.96 -3.09 -3.72
CA GLY A 179 25.64 -2.24 -2.74
C GLY A 179 25.04 -0.83 -2.73
N LEU A 180 25.01 -0.21 -1.55
CA LEU A 180 24.63 1.20 -1.39
C LEU A 180 25.62 2.13 -2.12
N PRO A 181 25.17 3.30 -2.59
CA PRO A 181 26.05 4.22 -3.28
C PRO A 181 27.04 4.86 -2.30
N ASP A 182 28.18 5.30 -2.83
CA ASP A 182 29.10 6.15 -2.09
C ASP A 182 28.52 7.56 -1.93
N GLY A 183 28.49 8.09 -0.71
CA GLY A 183 27.92 9.41 -0.42
C GLY A 183 28.61 10.55 -1.19
N ALA A 184 29.92 10.46 -1.43
CA ALA A 184 30.63 11.46 -2.22
C ALA A 184 30.28 11.40 -3.73
N SER A 185 29.92 10.22 -4.25
CA SER A 185 29.44 10.05 -5.62
C SER A 185 28.10 10.75 -5.87
N LEU A 186 27.23 10.82 -4.86
CA LEU A 186 25.91 11.47 -4.94
C LEU A 186 26.01 12.99 -5.16
N ALA A 187 27.19 13.60 -4.96
CA ALA A 187 27.42 14.98 -5.33
C ALA A 187 27.42 15.23 -6.84
N ARG A 188 27.66 14.20 -7.65
CA ARG A 188 27.80 14.33 -9.11
C ARG A 188 26.61 13.75 -9.86
N SER A 189 25.94 12.75 -9.30
CA SER A 189 24.86 12.04 -9.98
C SER A 189 23.86 11.44 -9.00
N ALA A 190 22.58 11.46 -9.38
CA ALA A 190 21.57 10.63 -8.74
C ALA A 190 21.81 9.16 -9.07
N VAL A 191 21.32 8.28 -8.18
CA VAL A 191 21.34 6.83 -8.36
C VAL A 191 19.90 6.34 -8.38
N PHE A 192 19.59 5.49 -9.35
CA PHE A 192 18.28 4.86 -9.46
C PHE A 192 18.46 3.36 -9.58
N TYR A 193 18.11 2.63 -8.53
CA TYR A 193 18.02 1.18 -8.56
C TYR A 193 16.64 0.80 -9.06
N THR A 194 16.57 -0.13 -10.02
CA THR A 194 15.34 -0.61 -10.62
C THR A 194 15.46 -2.09 -11.00
N GLU A 195 14.33 -2.72 -11.31
CA GLU A 195 14.23 -4.07 -11.88
C GLU A 195 14.77 -5.22 -11.00
N GLN A 196 14.77 -5.00 -9.69
CA GLN A 196 15.16 -6.01 -8.71
C GLN A 196 14.20 -6.03 -7.53
N ASP A 197 13.82 -7.21 -7.07
CA ASP A 197 12.94 -7.37 -5.91
C ASP A 197 13.61 -6.89 -4.61
N TYR A 198 12.82 -6.41 -3.65
CA TYR A 198 13.26 -5.97 -2.33
C TYR A 198 14.26 -4.80 -2.31
N LEU A 199 14.43 -4.04 -3.40
CA LEU A 199 15.29 -2.84 -3.40
C LEU A 199 14.93 -1.85 -2.29
N ALA A 200 13.64 -1.73 -1.95
CA ALA A 200 13.18 -0.94 -0.81
C ALA A 200 13.88 -1.29 0.52
N THR A 201 14.33 -2.54 0.68
CA THR A 201 15.05 -3.02 1.87
C THR A 201 16.44 -2.41 2.03
N LEU A 202 17.01 -1.77 1.00
CA LEU A 202 18.20 -0.93 1.15
C LEU A 202 18.02 0.12 2.26
N LEU A 203 16.82 0.67 2.44
CA LEU A 203 16.53 1.68 3.46
C LEU A 203 16.59 1.14 4.90
N ALA A 204 16.50 -0.18 5.09
CA ALA A 204 16.51 -0.76 6.42
C ALA A 204 17.92 -0.89 7.03
N ASP A 205 19.00 -0.74 6.24
CA ASP A 205 20.38 -0.68 6.75
C ASP A 205 20.70 0.73 7.27
N THR A 206 19.98 1.17 8.31
CA THR A 206 20.10 2.54 8.85
C THR A 206 21.51 2.86 9.34
N GLN A 207 22.28 1.85 9.75
CA GLN A 207 23.67 2.03 10.12
C GLN A 207 24.54 2.39 8.91
N ALA A 208 24.40 1.69 7.78
CA ALA A 208 25.14 2.02 6.57
C ALA A 208 24.74 3.40 6.01
N TRP A 209 23.47 3.77 6.10
CA TRP A 209 22.98 5.08 5.66
C TRP A 209 23.52 6.25 6.47
N ARG A 210 23.89 6.06 7.74
CA ARG A 210 24.52 7.12 8.55
C ARG A 210 25.80 7.64 7.90
N ALA A 211 26.68 6.74 7.45
CA ALA A 211 27.92 7.13 6.80
C ALA A 211 27.68 7.85 5.46
N ILE A 212 26.62 7.47 4.74
CA ILE A 212 26.24 8.09 3.47
C ILE A 212 25.68 9.50 3.69
N ASP A 213 24.82 9.68 4.71
CA ASP A 213 24.27 11.00 5.08
C ASP A 213 25.38 11.96 5.54
N ASP A 214 26.32 11.48 6.36
CA ASP A 214 27.49 12.27 6.80
C ASP A 214 28.32 12.79 5.60
N ALA A 215 28.46 11.98 4.55
CA ALA A 215 29.22 12.33 3.34
C ALA A 215 28.42 13.16 2.32
N ALA A 216 27.13 12.85 2.13
CA ALA A 216 26.26 13.55 1.16
C ALA A 216 25.72 14.89 1.71
N GLY A 217 25.65 15.02 3.03
CA GLY A 217 25.13 16.19 3.74
C GLY A 217 23.60 16.29 3.70
N PRO A 218 23.03 17.39 4.22
CA PRO A 218 21.60 17.49 4.53
C PRO A 218 20.69 17.41 3.30
N SER A 219 21.23 17.63 2.10
CA SER A 219 20.47 17.53 0.86
C SER A 219 20.25 16.09 0.37
N LEU A 220 20.76 15.06 1.05
CA LEU A 220 20.44 13.67 0.73
C LEU A 220 18.92 13.46 0.76
N LEU A 221 18.39 12.81 -0.27
CA LEU A 221 17.03 12.31 -0.28
C LEU A 221 16.95 10.89 -0.84
N VAL A 222 15.90 10.20 -0.44
CA VAL A 222 15.53 8.88 -0.95
C VAL A 222 14.02 8.82 -1.22
N THR A 223 13.62 8.12 -2.28
CA THR A 223 12.23 7.73 -2.51
C THR A 223 12.12 6.21 -2.65
N VAL A 224 10.99 5.68 -2.20
CA VAL A 224 10.68 4.25 -2.23
C VAL A 224 9.22 4.07 -2.66
N VAL A 225 8.98 4.35 -3.93
CA VAL A 225 7.64 4.27 -4.51
C VAL A 225 7.19 2.83 -4.69
N ALA A 226 8.10 1.90 -4.99
CA ALA A 226 7.81 0.48 -5.17
C ALA A 226 8.88 -0.40 -4.51
N ASP A 227 8.55 -1.68 -4.33
CA ASP A 227 9.49 -2.65 -3.74
C ASP A 227 10.74 -2.85 -4.61
N SER A 228 10.59 -2.62 -5.91
CA SER A 228 11.62 -2.81 -6.93
C SER A 228 12.22 -1.51 -7.48
N SER A 229 12.05 -0.39 -6.78
CA SER A 229 12.66 0.87 -7.19
C SER A 229 13.04 1.75 -6.01
N VAL A 230 14.28 2.25 -6.04
CA VAL A 230 14.79 3.20 -5.05
C VAL A 230 15.56 4.29 -5.78
N PHE A 231 15.14 5.53 -5.60
CA PHE A 231 15.82 6.70 -6.12
C PHE A 231 16.54 7.43 -5.00
N ILE A 232 17.80 7.78 -5.24
CA ILE A 232 18.69 8.42 -4.26
C ILE A 232 19.35 9.60 -4.95
N ALA A 233 19.27 10.78 -4.34
CA ALA A 233 19.86 11.98 -4.91
C ALA A 233 20.25 12.98 -3.82
N ARG A 234 20.90 14.06 -4.26
CA ARG A 234 21.03 15.27 -3.47
C ARG A 234 20.14 16.35 -4.07
N MET A 235 19.24 16.88 -3.27
CA MET A 235 18.39 18.01 -3.66
C MET A 235 18.22 18.92 -2.43
N PRO A 236 18.63 20.20 -2.51
CA PRO A 236 18.38 21.15 -1.44
C PRO A 236 16.89 21.45 -1.33
N ASP A 237 16.49 22.02 -0.20
CA ASP A 237 15.12 22.49 -0.01
C ASP A 237 14.82 23.68 -0.93
N GLY A 238 13.58 23.79 -1.40
CA GLY A 238 13.14 24.85 -2.31
C GLY A 238 12.11 24.38 -3.33
N PRO A 239 11.75 25.23 -4.31
CA PRO A 239 10.67 24.95 -5.25
C PRO A 239 10.85 23.65 -6.06
N GLY A 240 12.10 23.30 -6.41
CA GLY A 240 12.39 22.06 -7.14
C GLY A 240 12.08 20.81 -6.32
N LEU A 241 12.31 20.83 -5.01
CA LEU A 241 11.95 19.73 -4.12
C LEU A 241 10.43 19.58 -4.00
N GLU A 242 9.69 20.68 -3.90
CA GLU A 242 8.22 20.64 -3.85
C GLU A 242 7.62 20.06 -5.14
N GLN A 243 8.16 20.43 -6.29
CA GLN A 243 7.76 19.84 -7.56
C GLN A 243 8.10 18.33 -7.60
N PHE A 244 9.29 17.95 -7.13
CA PHE A 244 9.70 16.56 -7.08
C PHE A 244 8.81 15.73 -6.14
N LYS A 245 8.46 16.23 -4.95
CA LYS A 245 7.49 15.61 -4.04
C LYS A 245 6.16 15.36 -4.75
N GLN A 246 5.67 16.32 -5.55
CA GLN A 246 4.45 16.14 -6.32
C GLN A 246 4.58 15.00 -7.34
N THR A 247 5.68 14.93 -8.10
CA THR A 247 5.94 13.84 -9.03
C THR A 247 5.99 12.48 -8.34
N VAL A 248 6.60 12.38 -7.15
CA VAL A 248 6.65 11.12 -6.38
C VAL A 248 5.25 10.68 -5.93
N ARG A 249 4.39 11.63 -5.51
CA ARG A 249 2.99 11.33 -5.17
C ARG A 249 2.20 10.81 -6.37
N GLU A 250 2.39 11.43 -7.53
CA GLU A 250 1.73 11.03 -8.78
C GLU A 250 2.20 9.66 -9.25
N ASP A 251 3.51 9.41 -9.24
CA ASP A 251 4.09 8.11 -9.58
C ASP A 251 3.54 7.03 -8.63
N CYS A 252 3.62 7.24 -7.32
CA CYS A 252 3.02 6.34 -6.34
C CYS A 252 1.52 6.07 -6.59
N ALA A 253 0.73 7.09 -6.94
CA ALA A 253 -0.69 6.93 -7.22
C ALA A 253 -0.96 6.07 -8.47
N SER A 254 -0.04 6.08 -9.44
CA SER A 254 -0.09 5.24 -10.64
C SER A 254 0.33 3.79 -10.40
N GLN A 255 0.95 3.49 -9.26
CA GLN A 255 1.48 2.16 -8.94
C GLN A 255 0.46 1.34 -8.11
N PRO A 256 0.13 0.10 -8.53
CA PRO A 256 -0.83 -0.74 -7.80
C PRO A 256 -0.34 -1.21 -6.43
N ARG A 257 0.99 -1.26 -6.24
CA ARG A 257 1.67 -1.69 -5.03
C ARG A 257 2.63 -0.62 -4.52
N CYS A 258 2.19 0.65 -4.54
CA CYS A 258 3.02 1.71 -3.98
C CYS A 258 3.35 1.44 -2.51
N ILE A 259 4.62 1.61 -2.14
CA ILE A 259 5.07 1.55 -0.73
C ILE A 259 4.83 2.89 -0.06
N SER A 260 5.40 3.97 -0.58
CA SER A 260 5.25 5.30 0.02
C SER A 260 5.17 6.42 -1.03
N PRO A 261 4.26 7.40 -0.84
CA PRO A 261 4.20 8.60 -1.67
C PRO A 261 5.18 9.71 -1.23
N ASN A 262 6.05 9.44 -0.25
CA ASN A 262 6.87 10.46 0.41
C ASN A 262 8.31 10.50 -0.12
N VAL A 263 8.91 11.69 -0.02
CA VAL A 263 10.35 11.90 -0.16
C VAL A 263 10.96 11.91 1.24
N TYR A 264 12.04 11.16 1.43
CA TYR A 264 12.68 10.98 2.73
C TYR A 264 14.02 11.70 2.83
N ARG A 265 14.31 12.20 4.02
CA ARG A 265 15.65 12.63 4.46
C ARG A 265 16.16 11.64 5.50
N PHE A 266 17.46 11.38 5.54
CA PHE A 266 18.05 10.62 6.65
C PHE A 266 18.44 11.59 7.76
N ARG A 267 17.90 11.42 8.97
CA ARG A 267 18.19 12.29 10.12
C ARG A 267 18.24 11.47 11.38
N GLU A 268 19.24 11.72 12.21
CA GLU A 268 19.37 11.10 13.54
C GLU A 268 19.28 9.58 13.51
N GLY A 269 19.79 8.95 12.44
CA GLY A 269 19.78 7.50 12.27
C GLY A 269 18.47 6.89 11.76
N ARG A 270 17.54 7.69 11.25
CA ARG A 270 16.26 7.20 10.69
C ARG A 270 15.80 8.01 9.48
N TRP A 271 14.86 7.46 8.73
CA TRP A 271 14.19 8.17 7.63
C TRP A 271 13.10 9.10 8.17
N VAL A 272 13.14 10.38 7.82
CA VAL A 272 12.09 11.36 8.15
C VAL A 272 11.47 11.89 6.87
N ILE A 273 10.18 12.20 6.89
CA ILE A 273 9.51 12.75 5.72
C ILE A 273 10.07 14.16 5.48
N SER A 274 10.49 14.44 4.25
CA SER A 274 10.91 15.78 3.85
C SER A 274 9.69 16.70 3.89
N ARG A 275 9.66 17.62 4.85
CA ARG A 275 8.60 18.62 4.99
C ARG A 275 8.81 19.79 4.06
#